data_AF-A0A961GRX6-F1
#
_entry.id   AF-A0A961GRX6-F1
#
_cell.length_a   1.000
_cell.length_b   1.000
_cell.length_c   1.000
_cell.angle_alpha   90.00
_cell.angle_beta   90.00
_cell.angle_gamma   90.00
#
_symmetry.space_group_name_H-M   'P 1'
#
loop_
_entity.id
_entity.type
_entity.pdbx_description
1 polymer ?
#
loop_
_entity_poly.entity_id
_entity_poly.type
_entity_poly.pdbx_seq_one_letter_code
_entity_poly.pdbx_strand_id
1 'polypeptide(L)'
;MSTGLSASRRPGPLVTIGLLAAVTLSVALGACSGGSGGSSAEKSTTTTEVTTTTFGLPAGAEATGLRDLTAGQCFELPVDDPGADDRAVWALPCSDPHTHEVVAVLDYGGATVRGGGYPGRTVVQDWAEQNCYGGFEAAVGETWTESDFDIETWWPSEESWARRDRKVICTVYPSSGGRTTGPVRP
;
A
#
# COMPACT_ATOMS: atom_id res chain seq x y z
N MET A 1 37.84 -38.48 38.97
CA MET A 1 37.51 -39.63 38.11
C MET A 1 36.57 -39.12 37.03
N SER A 2 37.03 -39.24 35.79
CA SER A 2 36.47 -38.66 34.57
C SER A 2 35.16 -39.31 34.12
N THR A 3 34.30 -38.52 33.48
CA THR A 3 33.52 -38.74 32.23
C THR A 3 32.42 -37.66 32.19
N GLY A 4 32.02 -37.01 31.10
CA GLY A 4 32.28 -37.08 29.68
C GLY A 4 31.05 -36.47 28.97
N LEU A 5 31.26 -35.49 28.08
CA LEU A 5 30.25 -34.75 27.30
C LEU A 5 29.39 -35.66 26.39
N SER A 6 28.13 -35.27 26.13
CA SER A 6 27.58 -35.28 24.75
C SER A 6 26.32 -34.45 24.58
N ALA A 7 26.44 -33.41 23.75
CA ALA A 7 25.37 -32.59 23.23
C ALA A 7 24.88 -33.16 21.89
N SER A 8 23.56 -33.31 21.72
CA SER A 8 22.92 -33.75 20.48
C SER A 8 22.72 -32.55 19.54
N ARG A 9 23.35 -32.58 18.36
CA ARG A 9 23.11 -31.62 17.25
C ARG A 9 22.21 -32.28 16.22
N ARG A 10 21.12 -31.60 15.83
CA ARG A 10 20.28 -31.97 14.68
C ARG A 10 20.87 -31.36 13.39
N PRO A 11 20.88 -32.08 12.25
CA PRO A 11 21.37 -31.56 10.99
C PRO A 11 20.33 -30.66 10.29
N GLY A 12 20.80 -29.55 9.70
CA GLY A 12 20.03 -28.70 8.79
C GLY A 12 20.18 -29.13 7.32
N PRO A 13 19.30 -28.66 6.42
CA PRO A 13 19.33 -29.02 5.00
C PRO A 13 20.39 -28.21 4.23
N LEU A 14 21.09 -28.91 3.34
CA LEU A 14 22.05 -28.41 2.35
C LEU A 14 21.32 -27.93 1.10
N VAL A 15 21.61 -26.72 0.61
CA VAL A 15 21.36 -26.35 -0.80
C VAL A 15 22.58 -25.59 -1.33
N THR A 16 23.00 -26.03 -2.51
CA THR A 16 24.33 -25.93 -3.11
C THR A 16 24.55 -24.64 -3.92
N ILE A 17 25.79 -24.15 -3.88
CA ILE A 17 26.35 -23.04 -4.67
C ILE A 17 26.63 -23.53 -6.10
N GLY A 18 26.06 -22.87 -7.11
CA GLY A 18 26.34 -23.13 -8.53
C GLY A 18 27.26 -22.07 -9.13
N LEU A 19 28.41 -22.52 -9.66
CA LEU A 19 29.53 -21.73 -10.19
C LEU A 19 29.24 -20.96 -11.50
N LEU A 20 29.92 -19.82 -11.62
CA LEU A 20 30.25 -19.11 -12.86
C LEU A 20 31.11 -19.97 -13.81
N ALA A 21 30.78 -19.95 -15.11
CA ALA A 21 31.76 -20.19 -16.18
C ALA A 21 31.34 -19.44 -17.44
N ALA A 22 32.28 -18.69 -18.01
CA ALA A 22 32.15 -17.84 -19.17
C ALA A 22 32.82 -18.49 -20.41
N VAL A 23 32.56 -17.88 -21.59
CA VAL A 23 33.31 -17.99 -22.87
C VAL A 23 32.97 -19.27 -23.67
N THR A 24 32.55 -19.22 -24.95
CA THR A 24 33.46 -19.03 -26.10
C THR A 24 32.79 -18.56 -27.42
N LEU A 25 33.63 -17.84 -28.15
CA LEU A 25 33.58 -17.28 -29.50
C LEU A 25 33.68 -18.35 -30.61
N SER A 26 32.98 -18.19 -31.75
CA SER A 26 33.52 -18.21 -33.15
C SER A 26 32.52 -18.64 -34.26
N VAL A 27 32.22 -17.71 -35.17
CA VAL A 27 32.30 -17.72 -36.66
C VAL A 27 32.27 -19.08 -37.40
N ALA A 28 31.34 -19.31 -38.35
CA ALA A 28 31.52 -19.11 -39.82
C ALA A 28 30.41 -19.70 -40.75
N LEU A 29 30.10 -18.94 -41.82
CA LEU A 29 29.83 -19.28 -43.24
C LEU A 29 28.68 -20.24 -43.65
N GLY A 30 27.70 -19.71 -44.40
CA GLY A 30 26.70 -20.51 -45.13
C GLY A 30 25.95 -19.77 -46.26
N ALA A 31 26.51 -19.82 -47.46
CA ALA A 31 25.89 -19.85 -48.81
C ALA A 31 24.70 -18.93 -49.20
N CYS A 32 24.95 -18.10 -50.22
CA CYS A 32 23.93 -17.48 -51.06
C CYS A 32 23.31 -18.51 -52.03
N SER A 33 21.99 -18.52 -52.16
CA SER A 33 21.27 -18.99 -53.36
C SER A 33 19.92 -18.28 -53.43
N GLY A 34 19.64 -17.69 -54.60
CA GLY A 34 18.57 -16.72 -54.81
C GLY A 34 17.16 -17.31 -54.96
N GLY A 35 16.18 -16.41 -55.09
CA GLY A 35 14.81 -16.77 -55.43
C GLY A 35 13.82 -15.65 -55.12
N SER A 36 13.15 -15.18 -56.17
CA SER A 36 12.14 -14.13 -56.26
C SER A 36 11.01 -14.15 -55.23
N GLY A 37 10.57 -12.94 -54.87
CA GLY A 37 9.15 -12.59 -54.85
C GLY A 37 8.42 -12.62 -53.50
N GLY A 38 7.80 -11.47 -53.18
CA GLY A 38 6.45 -11.46 -52.62
C GLY A 38 6.29 -11.24 -51.12
N SER A 39 5.62 -10.13 -50.80
CA SER A 39 4.94 -9.83 -49.54
C SER A 39 5.80 -9.71 -48.28
N SER A 40 6.19 -8.46 -48.00
CA SER A 40 6.30 -7.97 -46.63
C SER A 40 4.95 -8.18 -45.92
N ALA A 41 4.79 -9.33 -45.28
CA ALA A 41 3.88 -9.43 -44.14
C ALA A 41 4.55 -8.63 -43.02
N GLU A 42 4.27 -7.32 -42.97
CA GLU A 42 4.38 -6.57 -41.73
C GLU A 42 3.48 -7.30 -40.72
N LYS A 43 4.12 -8.10 -39.86
CA LYS A 43 3.50 -8.61 -38.64
C LYS A 43 3.24 -7.38 -37.78
N SER A 44 2.09 -6.75 -38.04
CA SER A 44 1.47 -5.74 -37.21
C SER A 44 1.25 -6.38 -35.86
N THR A 45 2.26 -6.22 -35.01
CA THR A 45 2.14 -6.50 -33.60
C THR A 45 1.29 -5.36 -33.09
N THR A 46 -0.01 -5.62 -32.96
CA THR A 46 -0.90 -4.78 -32.18
C THR A 46 -0.36 -4.81 -30.76
N THR A 47 0.56 -3.89 -30.46
CA THR A 47 0.82 -3.43 -29.12
C THR A 47 -0.53 -2.88 -28.66
N THR A 48 -1.26 -3.71 -27.93
CA THR A 48 -2.27 -3.20 -27.02
C THR A 48 -1.46 -2.37 -26.04
N GLU A 49 -1.35 -1.07 -26.29
CA GLU A 49 -1.00 -0.12 -25.25
C GLU A 49 -2.07 -0.34 -24.17
N VAL A 50 -1.71 -1.12 -23.16
CA VAL A 50 -2.32 -0.96 -21.86
C VAL A 50 -1.96 0.46 -21.48
N THR A 51 -2.89 1.40 -21.72
CA THR A 51 -2.86 2.71 -21.09
C THR A 51 -3.01 2.45 -19.61
N THR A 52 -1.90 2.09 -18.95
CA THR A 52 -1.77 2.18 -17.50
C THR A 52 -2.11 3.62 -17.21
N THR A 53 -3.32 3.85 -16.71
CA THR A 53 -3.74 5.21 -16.41
C THR A 53 -3.06 5.60 -15.12
N THR A 54 -1.77 5.94 -15.22
CA THR A 54 -1.12 6.83 -14.27
C THR A 54 -1.83 8.16 -14.44
N PHE A 55 -3.02 8.26 -13.86
CA PHE A 55 -3.68 9.54 -13.66
C PHE A 55 -2.74 10.33 -12.75
N GLY A 56 -2.05 11.30 -13.34
CA GLY A 56 -1.10 12.13 -12.63
C GLY A 56 -1.79 12.88 -11.49
N LEU A 57 -1.10 12.95 -10.36
CA LEU A 57 -1.51 13.77 -9.23
C LEU A 57 -1.74 15.22 -9.70
N PRO A 58 -2.75 15.91 -9.15
CA PRO A 58 -3.00 17.30 -9.51
C PRO A 58 -1.84 18.20 -9.06
N ALA A 59 -1.75 19.38 -9.68
CA ALA A 59 -0.78 20.39 -9.30
C ALA A 59 -1.04 20.85 -7.86
N GLY A 60 -0.03 20.75 -7.00
CA GLY A 60 -0.16 21.07 -5.57
C GLY A 60 -0.42 19.85 -4.67
N ALA A 61 -0.46 18.64 -5.23
CA ALA A 61 -0.37 17.43 -4.41
C ALA A 61 1.01 17.36 -3.71
N GLU A 62 1.00 17.14 -2.41
CA GLU A 62 2.21 17.06 -1.58
C GLU A 62 2.34 15.68 -0.93
N ALA A 63 3.53 15.10 -1.02
CA ALA A 63 3.83 13.86 -0.29
C ALA A 63 3.89 14.16 1.20
N THR A 64 3.08 13.46 2.00
CA THR A 64 3.07 13.55 3.46
C THR A 64 2.80 12.20 4.08
N GLY A 65 3.09 12.02 5.37
CA GLY A 65 2.69 10.82 6.08
C GLY A 65 1.18 10.81 6.33
N LEU A 66 0.53 9.66 6.16
CA LEU A 66 -0.89 9.49 6.52
C LEU A 66 -1.17 9.97 7.96
N ARG A 67 -0.21 9.76 8.88
CA ARG A 67 -0.31 10.14 10.30
C ARG A 67 -0.23 11.65 10.55
N ASP A 68 0.24 12.41 9.57
CA ASP A 68 0.33 13.88 9.63
C ASP A 68 -0.94 14.56 9.13
N LEU A 69 -1.86 13.80 8.51
CA LEU A 69 -3.16 14.31 8.11
C LEU A 69 -4.06 14.58 9.33
N THR A 70 -4.95 15.54 9.13
CA THR A 70 -5.97 16.02 10.08
C THR A 70 -7.35 15.92 9.45
N ALA A 71 -8.40 15.94 10.27
CA ALA A 71 -9.77 15.84 9.79
C ALA A 71 -10.10 16.97 8.78
N GLY A 72 -10.80 16.62 7.70
CA GLY A 72 -11.12 17.47 6.56
C GLY A 72 -10.04 17.51 5.47
N GLN A 73 -8.91 16.80 5.63
CA GLN A 73 -7.90 16.71 4.57
C GLN A 73 -8.19 15.55 3.61
N CYS A 74 -8.12 15.86 2.32
CA CYS A 74 -8.27 14.91 1.24
C CYS A 74 -6.92 14.42 0.73
N PHE A 75 -6.86 13.14 0.36
CA PHE A 75 -5.63 12.49 -0.09
C PHE A 75 -5.86 11.42 -1.15
N GLU A 76 -4.78 11.15 -1.87
CA GLU A 76 -4.64 10.00 -2.75
C GLU A 76 -3.69 8.98 -2.13
N LEU A 77 -4.10 7.72 -2.11
CA LEU A 77 -3.21 6.62 -1.79
C LEU A 77 -2.18 6.46 -2.93
N PRO A 78 -0.90 6.16 -2.64
CA PRO A 78 0.06 5.81 -3.67
C PRO A 78 -0.39 4.52 -4.36
N VAL A 79 -0.61 4.57 -5.67
CA VAL A 79 -0.86 3.39 -6.49
C VAL A 79 0.40 3.11 -7.29
N ASP A 80 0.92 1.88 -7.20
CA ASP A 80 2.09 1.41 -7.94
C ASP A 80 3.37 2.27 -7.77
N ASP A 81 3.55 2.91 -6.61
CA ASP A 81 4.76 3.69 -6.29
C ASP A 81 5.69 2.90 -5.34
N PRO A 82 6.72 2.21 -5.86
CA PRO A 82 7.70 1.49 -5.04
C PRO A 82 8.66 2.43 -4.27
N GLY A 83 8.60 3.75 -4.50
CA GLY A 83 9.38 4.77 -3.83
C GLY A 83 8.61 5.55 -2.76
N ALA A 84 7.29 5.37 -2.65
CA ALA A 84 6.52 5.88 -1.53
C ALA A 84 7.01 5.19 -0.25
N ASP A 85 7.35 5.98 0.78
CA ASP A 85 7.49 5.42 2.13
C ASP A 85 6.20 4.65 2.46
N ASP A 86 6.27 3.55 3.21
CA ASP A 86 5.15 2.61 3.46
C ASP A 86 3.90 3.27 4.07
N ARG A 87 3.96 4.58 4.35
CA ARG A 87 2.90 5.41 4.94
C ARG A 87 2.74 6.78 4.25
N ALA A 88 3.44 7.05 3.16
CA ALA A 88 3.28 8.28 2.41
C ALA A 88 1.94 8.27 1.66
N VAL A 89 1.29 9.42 1.60
CA VAL A 89 0.09 9.69 0.82
C VAL A 89 0.27 11.03 0.13
N TRP A 90 -0.55 11.30 -0.88
CA TRP A 90 -0.54 12.59 -1.56
C TRP A 90 -1.68 13.44 -1.03
N ALA A 91 -1.39 14.41 -0.17
CA ALA A 91 -2.38 15.37 0.29
C ALA A 91 -2.65 16.41 -0.80
N LEU A 92 -3.92 16.77 -1.00
CA LEU A 92 -4.37 17.67 -2.05
C LEU A 92 -5.66 18.41 -1.63
N PRO A 93 -5.99 19.55 -2.25
CA PRO A 93 -7.27 20.20 -2.04
C PRO A 93 -8.44 19.24 -2.31
N CYS A 94 -9.46 19.23 -1.44
CA CYS A 94 -10.66 18.41 -1.66
C CYS A 94 -11.43 18.78 -2.93
N SER A 95 -11.24 19.98 -3.48
CA SER A 95 -11.78 20.39 -4.78
C SER A 95 -11.12 19.70 -5.97
N ASP A 96 -9.99 19.02 -5.75
CA ASP A 96 -9.36 18.17 -6.74
C ASP A 96 -9.85 16.72 -6.58
N PRO A 97 -9.85 15.91 -7.66
CA PRO A 97 -10.21 14.50 -7.57
C PRO A 97 -9.31 13.72 -6.61
N HIS A 98 -9.89 13.10 -5.59
CA HIS A 98 -9.18 12.34 -4.56
C HIS A 98 -9.92 11.03 -4.23
N THR A 99 -9.22 10.05 -3.64
CA THR A 99 -9.81 8.76 -3.26
C THR A 99 -10.30 8.75 -1.81
N HIS A 100 -9.69 9.56 -0.92
CA HIS A 100 -9.98 9.51 0.50
C HIS A 100 -10.07 10.89 1.14
N GLU A 101 -10.88 11.00 2.19
CA GLU A 101 -10.90 12.13 3.11
C GLU A 101 -10.75 11.65 4.55
N VAL A 102 -9.93 12.32 5.35
CA VAL A 102 -9.86 12.07 6.79
C VAL A 102 -11.07 12.69 7.47
N VAL A 103 -11.92 11.87 8.09
CA VAL A 103 -13.11 12.35 8.82
C VAL A 103 -12.87 12.51 10.32
N ALA A 104 -11.92 11.75 10.88
CA ALA A 104 -11.53 11.90 12.28
C ALA A 104 -10.11 11.42 12.53
N VAL A 105 -9.46 12.04 13.51
CA VAL A 105 -8.19 11.60 14.09
C VAL A 105 -8.39 11.47 15.58
N LEU A 106 -8.17 10.27 16.10
CA LEU A 106 -8.40 9.90 17.49
C LEU A 106 -7.09 9.48 18.15
N ASP A 107 -6.98 9.66 19.45
CA ASP A 107 -5.95 9.01 20.26
C ASP A 107 -6.51 7.73 20.87
N TYR A 108 -5.75 6.64 20.76
CA TYR A 108 -6.13 5.35 21.31
C TYR A 108 -6.37 5.42 22.82
N GLY A 109 -7.63 5.22 23.22
CA GLY A 109 -8.08 5.26 24.61
C GLY A 109 -8.43 3.89 25.21
N GLY A 110 -8.11 2.80 24.51
CA GLY A 110 -8.45 1.44 24.92
C GLY A 110 -7.49 0.82 25.95
N ALA A 111 -7.64 -0.49 26.16
CA ALA A 111 -6.81 -1.25 27.09
C ALA A 111 -5.33 -1.25 26.67
N THR A 112 -4.41 -1.29 27.64
CA THR A 112 -2.96 -1.37 27.37
C THR A 112 -2.30 -2.44 28.25
N VAL A 113 -1.16 -2.97 27.81
CA VAL A 113 -0.31 -3.77 28.70
C VAL A 113 0.29 -2.85 29.76
N ARG A 114 0.54 -3.38 30.96
CA ARG A 114 1.20 -2.66 32.05
C ARG A 114 2.41 -1.86 31.56
N GLY A 115 2.45 -0.57 31.89
CA GLY A 115 3.47 0.34 31.40
C GLY A 115 3.17 0.95 30.02
N GLY A 116 1.94 0.81 29.51
CA GLY A 116 1.53 1.38 28.22
C GLY A 116 2.03 0.58 27.02
N GLY A 117 2.32 -0.71 27.21
CA GLY A 117 2.75 -1.62 26.14
C GLY A 117 1.61 -1.94 25.17
N TYR A 118 1.97 -2.38 23.97
CA TYR A 118 1.01 -2.70 22.90
C TYR A 118 0.09 -3.84 23.36
N PRO A 119 -1.25 -3.64 23.37
CA PRO A 119 -2.21 -4.63 23.88
C PRO A 119 -2.45 -5.81 22.93
N GLY A 120 -1.83 -5.80 21.75
CA GLY A 120 -2.05 -6.77 20.69
C GLY A 120 -2.89 -6.18 19.56
N ARG A 121 -2.62 -6.66 18.34
CA ARG A 121 -3.20 -6.09 17.11
C ARG A 121 -4.73 -6.04 17.13
N THR A 122 -5.38 -7.14 17.48
CA THR A 122 -6.84 -7.22 17.54
C THR A 122 -7.44 -6.22 18.52
N VAL A 123 -6.85 -6.07 19.71
CA VAL A 123 -7.36 -5.12 20.74
C VAL A 123 -7.28 -3.67 20.26
N VAL A 124 -6.23 -3.31 19.50
CA VAL A 124 -6.10 -1.97 18.94
C VAL A 124 -7.06 -1.77 17.75
N GLN A 125 -7.12 -2.75 16.85
CA GLN A 125 -7.98 -2.73 15.68
C GLN A 125 -9.46 -2.62 16.08
N ASP A 126 -9.96 -3.49 16.96
CA ASP A 126 -11.36 -3.51 17.36
C ASP A 126 -11.80 -2.18 17.98
N TRP A 127 -10.94 -1.58 18.81
CA TRP A 127 -11.20 -0.26 19.38
C TRP A 127 -11.24 0.82 18.29
N ALA A 128 -10.28 0.79 17.36
CA ALA A 128 -10.20 1.77 16.29
C ALA A 128 -11.45 1.71 15.41
N GLU A 129 -11.81 0.51 14.94
CA GLU A 129 -13.00 0.27 14.11
C GLU A 129 -14.25 0.73 14.86
N GLN A 130 -14.48 0.28 16.10
CA GLN A 130 -15.66 0.68 16.87
C GLN A 130 -15.82 2.21 16.97
N ASN A 131 -14.73 2.95 17.19
CA ASN A 131 -14.80 4.40 17.31
C ASN A 131 -14.93 5.11 15.96
N CYS A 132 -14.28 4.60 14.89
CA CYS A 132 -14.42 5.15 13.55
C CYS A 132 -15.82 4.91 12.99
N TYR A 133 -16.34 3.69 13.04
CA TYR A 133 -17.72 3.37 12.63
C TYR A 133 -18.75 4.12 13.49
N GLY A 134 -18.52 4.20 14.81
CA GLY A 134 -19.40 4.96 15.71
C GLY A 134 -19.45 6.47 15.43
N GLY A 135 -18.39 7.03 14.83
CA GLY A 135 -18.32 8.43 14.41
C GLY A 135 -18.80 8.70 12.98
N PHE A 136 -19.05 7.66 12.18
CA PHE A 136 -19.31 7.78 10.75
C PHE A 136 -20.47 8.73 10.42
N GLU A 137 -21.66 8.48 10.99
CA GLU A 137 -22.87 9.25 10.66
C GLU A 137 -22.71 10.73 11.04
N ALA A 138 -22.03 11.02 12.15
CA ALA A 138 -21.76 12.40 12.55
C ALA A 138 -20.83 13.11 11.55
N ALA A 139 -19.85 12.39 11.00
CA ALA A 139 -18.93 12.93 10.02
C ALA A 139 -19.56 13.09 8.63
N VAL A 140 -20.19 12.03 8.11
CA VAL A 140 -20.72 11.97 6.73
C VAL A 140 -22.09 12.64 6.61
N GLY A 141 -22.90 12.62 7.68
CA GLY A 141 -24.25 13.20 7.71
C GLY A 141 -25.37 12.22 7.36
N GLU A 142 -25.04 10.97 7.10
CA GLU A 142 -26.01 9.89 6.82
C GLU A 142 -25.51 8.55 7.40
N THR A 143 -26.42 7.57 7.53
CA THR A 143 -26.05 6.26 8.07
C THR A 143 -25.15 5.51 7.09
N TRP A 144 -24.22 4.69 7.61
CA TRP A 144 -23.28 3.93 6.77
C TRP A 144 -23.97 3.07 5.71
N THR A 145 -25.14 2.49 6.01
CA THR A 145 -25.89 1.65 5.07
C THR A 145 -26.62 2.40 3.96
N GLU A 146 -26.83 3.71 4.14
CA GLU A 146 -27.48 4.58 3.15
C GLU A 146 -26.47 5.44 2.38
N SER A 147 -25.20 5.38 2.81
CA SER A 147 -24.12 6.23 2.34
C SER A 147 -23.51 5.75 1.03
N ASP A 148 -23.17 6.70 0.15
CA ASP A 148 -22.32 6.44 -1.01
C ASP A 148 -20.83 6.30 -0.64
N PHE A 149 -20.46 6.68 0.58
CA PHE A 149 -19.14 6.50 1.16
C PHE A 149 -19.05 5.28 2.08
N ASP A 150 -17.90 4.62 2.06
CA ASP A 150 -17.50 3.60 3.03
C ASP A 150 -16.35 4.16 3.90
N ILE A 151 -15.98 3.44 4.97
CA ILE A 151 -14.99 3.89 5.94
C ILE A 151 -13.81 2.93 6.05
N GLU A 152 -12.61 3.49 6.00
CA GLU A 152 -11.37 2.80 6.27
C GLU A 152 -10.77 3.31 7.59
N THR A 153 -10.24 2.38 8.37
CA THR A 153 -9.67 2.68 9.69
C THR A 153 -8.19 2.34 9.73
N TRP A 154 -7.39 3.28 10.21
CA TRP A 154 -5.94 3.14 10.30
C TRP A 154 -5.48 3.23 11.75
N TRP A 155 -4.91 2.15 12.28
CA TRP A 155 -4.49 2.07 13.68
C TRP A 155 -2.96 1.90 13.81
N PRO A 156 -2.38 2.14 15.00
CA PRO A 156 -0.94 1.97 15.18
C PRO A 156 -0.56 0.49 15.13
N SER A 157 0.60 0.20 14.53
CA SER A 157 1.22 -1.12 14.62
C SER A 157 1.99 -1.24 15.93
N GLU A 158 2.42 -2.45 16.30
CA GLU A 158 3.33 -2.63 17.45
C GLU A 158 4.62 -1.81 17.29
N GLU A 159 5.12 -1.74 16.06
CA GLU A 159 6.33 -1.00 15.71
C GLU A 159 6.16 0.52 15.85
N SER A 160 5.05 1.10 15.36
CA SER A 160 4.78 2.53 15.56
C SER A 160 4.45 2.82 17.02
N TRP A 161 3.78 1.89 17.71
CA TRP A 161 3.48 1.99 19.14
C TRP A 161 4.74 2.10 20.00
N ALA A 162 5.81 1.36 19.64
CA ALA A 162 7.13 1.46 20.29
C ALA A 162 7.75 2.87 20.14
N ARG A 163 7.37 3.60 19.08
CA ARG A 163 7.72 5.01 18.85
C ARG A 163 6.69 6.00 19.39
N ARG A 164 5.82 5.55 20.30
CA ARG A 164 4.76 6.35 20.96
C ARG A 164 3.60 6.77 20.05
N ASP A 165 3.45 6.17 18.88
CA ASP A 165 2.25 6.36 18.07
C ASP A 165 1.03 5.73 18.76
N ARG A 166 0.01 6.54 18.98
CA ARG A 166 -1.30 6.13 19.52
C ARG A 166 -2.44 6.59 18.61
N LYS A 167 -2.13 7.12 17.44
CA LYS A 167 -3.09 7.78 16.57
C LYS A 167 -3.93 6.74 15.83
N VAL A 168 -5.25 6.90 15.86
CA VAL A 168 -6.20 6.21 14.99
C VAL A 168 -6.75 7.23 14.00
N ILE A 169 -6.82 6.86 12.72
CA ILE A 169 -7.30 7.72 11.65
C ILE A 169 -8.51 7.05 11.02
N CYS A 170 -9.60 7.78 10.94
CA CYS A 170 -10.82 7.35 10.27
C CYS A 170 -10.89 8.10 8.94
N THR A 171 -10.93 7.38 7.83
CA THR A 171 -11.00 7.96 6.49
C THR A 171 -12.21 7.41 5.77
N VAL A 172 -12.82 8.21 4.91
CA VAL A 172 -13.91 7.76 4.05
C VAL A 172 -13.49 7.77 2.59
N TYR A 173 -14.10 6.89 1.80
CA TYR A 173 -13.85 6.75 0.38
C TYR A 173 -15.15 6.38 -0.35
N PRO A 174 -15.30 6.67 -1.66
CA PRO A 174 -16.48 6.29 -2.41
C PRO A 174 -16.64 4.76 -2.43
N SER A 175 -17.78 4.25 -1.97
CA SER A 175 -18.09 2.81 -1.93
C SER A 175 -18.11 2.16 -3.32
N SER A 176 -18.41 2.94 -4.35
CA SER A 176 -18.30 2.54 -5.76
C SER A 176 -16.85 2.34 -6.23
N GLY A 177 -15.87 2.73 -5.41
CA GLY A 177 -14.49 2.95 -5.79
C GLY A 177 -14.30 4.21 -6.62
N GLY A 178 -13.05 4.50 -6.97
CA GLY A 178 -12.68 5.67 -7.78
C GLY A 178 -12.47 6.93 -6.92
N ARG A 179 -12.69 8.09 -7.54
CA ARG A 179 -12.43 9.41 -6.94
C ARG A 179 -13.71 10.20 -6.77
N THR A 180 -13.73 11.06 -5.77
CA THR A 180 -14.73 12.10 -5.58
C THR A 180 -14.13 13.49 -5.71
N THR A 181 -14.97 14.50 -5.77
CA THR A 181 -14.58 15.92 -5.76
C THR A 181 -15.49 16.69 -4.82
N GLY A 182 -14.89 17.53 -4.00
CA GLY A 182 -15.53 18.18 -2.86
C GLY A 182 -15.32 17.37 -1.57
N PRO A 183 -15.42 18.02 -0.41
CA PRO A 183 -15.41 17.32 0.86
C PRO A 183 -16.70 16.51 1.04
N VAL A 184 -16.64 15.44 1.83
CA VAL A 184 -17.78 14.58 2.20
C VAL A 184 -18.85 15.40 2.90
N ARG A 185 -18.45 16.36 3.74
CA ARG A 185 -19.35 17.32 4.37
C ARG A 185 -19.04 18.75 3.92
N PRO A 186 -20.04 19.54 3.47
CA PRO A 186 -19.84 20.94 3.07
C PRO A 186 -19.47 21.87 4.24
#